data_AF-A0A834IYD9-F1
#
_entry.id   AF-A0A834IYD9-F1
#
_cell.length_a   1.000
_cell.length_b   1.000
_cell.length_c   1.000
_cell.angle_alpha   90.00
_cell.angle_beta   90.00
_cell.angle_gamma   90.00
#
_symmetry.space_group_name_H-M   'P 1'
#
loop_
_entity.id
_entity.type
_entity.pdbx_description
1 polymer ?
#
loop_
_entity_poly.entity_id
_entity_poly.type
_entity_poly.pdbx_seq_one_letter_code
_entity_poly.pdbx_strand_id
1 'polypeptide(L)'
;MNASDDFNTLYFEGSWKFIRTPTCDLDLRKRGANGELIFTHPAEGSEINCEMNPRVVMPGPDKYLYVKIGGVILKHSSRWSDNNTLRSTSSTGQACETGNRIIVHTALYTALICPEQTLSRDKMVEVFSEGWNIKGNNQNVIGQWSLDKVEIDRLGKELSRTIVVEFYGKEPGNYPVMWLELSKRKDIPPNGLGIFMIRPDHCQYRCPELDACINSSVWCDGREDCPSGVDEAITHCSILLQLPPIYLFFGSLIIVICSIGLVFILWKICRRRPRSILQTRLQSLSSDTAIIDEKGVICS
;
A
#
# COMPACT_ATOMS: atom_id res chain seq x y z
N MET A 1 54.07 14.41 1.87
CA MET A 1 53.66 13.36 0.93
C MET A 1 53.44 14.02 -0.41
N ASN A 2 54.36 13.80 -1.35
CA ASN A 2 54.24 14.29 -2.72
C ASN A 2 53.72 13.16 -3.61
N ALA A 3 53.11 13.50 -4.73
CA ALA A 3 52.58 12.53 -5.70
C ALA A 3 53.66 11.64 -6.38
N SER A 4 54.94 11.85 -6.06
CA SER A 4 56.09 11.09 -6.54
C SER A 4 56.60 10.04 -5.54
N ASP A 5 56.03 9.98 -4.33
CA ASP A 5 56.45 9.02 -3.31
C ASP A 5 55.88 7.63 -3.66
N ASP A 6 56.75 6.77 -4.21
CA ASP A 6 56.42 5.42 -4.67
C ASP A 6 56.36 4.39 -3.52
N PHE A 7 55.71 3.24 -3.75
CA PHE A 7 55.52 2.16 -2.76
C PHE A 7 56.83 1.55 -2.24
N ASN A 8 57.95 1.81 -2.91
CA ASN A 8 59.29 1.38 -2.52
C ASN A 8 59.91 2.25 -1.40
N THR A 9 59.36 3.44 -1.16
CA THR A 9 59.82 4.41 -0.16
C THR A 9 58.89 4.54 1.04
N LEU A 10 57.61 4.19 0.88
CA LEU A 10 56.60 4.22 1.93
C LEU A 10 56.15 2.79 2.25
N TYR A 11 56.60 2.27 3.40
CA TYR A 11 56.11 1.02 3.94
C TYR A 11 54.80 1.28 4.69
N PHE A 12 53.72 0.62 4.26
CA PHE A 12 52.44 0.65 4.96
C PHE A 12 52.30 -0.61 5.80
N GLU A 13 52.17 -0.44 7.11
CA GLU A 13 51.80 -1.52 8.01
C GLU A 13 50.31 -1.42 8.32
N GLY A 14 49.56 -2.44 7.95
CA GLY A 14 48.13 -2.56 8.28
C GLY A 14 47.93 -3.67 9.29
N SER A 15 47.25 -3.36 10.40
CA SER A 15 46.73 -4.38 11.31
C SER A 15 45.24 -4.58 11.06
N TRP A 16 44.79 -5.83 11.08
CA TRP A 16 43.37 -6.16 11.00
C TRP A 16 42.94 -6.92 12.25
N LYS A 17 41.70 -6.69 12.67
CA LYS A 17 41.08 -7.43 13.77
C LYS A 17 39.71 -7.88 13.31
N PHE A 18 39.44 -9.18 13.43
CA PHE A 18 38.10 -9.71 13.23
C PHE A 18 37.26 -9.39 14.46
N ILE A 19 36.24 -8.56 14.29
CA ILE A 19 35.25 -8.29 15.33
C ILE A 19 34.11 -9.28 15.10
N ARG A 20 33.79 -10.08 16.11
CA ARG A 20 32.60 -10.94 16.06
C ARG A 20 31.37 -10.06 16.20
N THR A 21 30.64 -9.88 15.12
CA THR A 21 29.31 -9.27 15.14
C THR A 21 28.30 -10.32 15.58
N PRO A 22 27.25 -9.93 16.33
CA PRO A 22 26.16 -10.85 16.63
C PRO A 22 25.50 -11.33 15.33
N THR A 23 25.02 -12.57 15.32
CA THR A 23 24.32 -13.13 14.17
C THR A 23 22.86 -12.70 14.18
N CYS A 24 22.36 -12.29 13.01
CA CYS A 24 20.94 -12.06 12.79
C CYS A 24 20.29 -13.38 12.35
N ASP A 25 19.38 -13.91 13.17
CA ASP A 25 18.69 -15.18 12.91
C ASP A 25 17.37 -14.99 12.14
N LEU A 26 16.97 -13.75 11.87
CA LEU A 26 15.73 -13.42 11.17
C LEU A 26 15.86 -13.54 9.64
N ASP A 27 14.80 -14.01 8.98
CA ASP A 27 14.71 -13.92 7.52
C ASP A 27 14.33 -12.50 7.10
N LEU A 28 15.35 -11.78 6.62
CA LEU A 28 15.24 -10.41 6.12
C LEU A 28 14.81 -10.34 4.64
N ARG A 29 14.56 -11.49 4.01
CA ARG A 29 14.02 -11.55 2.64
C ARG A 29 12.50 -11.53 2.70
N LYS A 30 11.89 -10.51 2.11
CA LYS A 30 10.44 -10.38 2.01
C LYS A 30 9.95 -10.62 0.59
N ARG A 31 8.77 -11.21 0.49
CA ARG A 31 8.05 -11.56 -0.74
C ARG A 31 6.55 -11.39 -0.48
N GLY A 32 5.77 -11.17 -1.53
CA GLY A 32 4.32 -11.03 -1.44
C GLY A 32 3.82 -9.84 -2.25
N ALA A 33 2.51 -9.79 -2.46
CA ALA A 33 1.88 -8.78 -3.30
C ALA A 33 2.03 -7.36 -2.76
N ASN A 34 1.99 -7.20 -1.44
CA ASN A 34 2.31 -5.96 -0.74
C ASN A 34 2.98 -6.28 0.60
N GLY A 35 3.45 -5.24 1.28
CA GLY A 35 3.78 -5.31 2.69
C GLY A 35 4.54 -4.09 3.20
N GLU A 36 4.95 -4.17 4.47
CA GLU A 36 5.60 -3.08 5.19
C GLU A 36 6.85 -3.55 5.93
N LEU A 37 7.96 -2.81 5.76
CA LEU A 37 9.20 -2.95 6.51
C LEU A 37 9.26 -1.81 7.51
N ILE A 38 9.14 -2.12 8.79
CA ILE A 38 9.27 -1.10 9.83
C ILE A 38 10.72 -1.12 10.31
N PHE A 39 11.41 0.01 10.15
CA PHE A 39 12.74 0.22 10.70
C PHE A 39 12.63 1.05 11.98
N THR A 40 13.05 0.46 13.10
CA THR A 40 13.00 1.10 14.42
C THR A 40 14.41 1.23 14.97
N HIS A 41 14.75 2.42 15.47
CA HIS A 41 15.95 2.66 16.25
C HIS A 41 15.58 3.18 17.64
N PRO A 42 16.27 2.74 18.72
CA PRO A 42 17.09 1.53 18.77
C PRO A 42 16.23 0.29 18.49
N ALA A 43 16.80 -0.74 17.87
CA ALA A 43 16.06 -1.98 17.64
C ALA A 43 15.68 -2.66 18.98
N GLU A 44 14.50 -3.27 19.04
CA GLU A 44 13.99 -3.97 20.23
C GLU A 44 13.74 -5.45 19.95
N GLY A 45 13.81 -6.27 21.01
CA GLY A 45 13.47 -7.70 20.95
C GLY A 45 14.40 -8.51 20.05
N SER A 46 13.82 -9.24 19.09
CA SER A 46 14.55 -10.13 18.18
C SER A 46 15.31 -9.40 17.07
N GLU A 47 15.04 -8.10 16.84
CA GLU A 47 15.67 -7.31 15.78
C GLU A 47 16.99 -6.64 16.18
N ILE A 48 17.38 -6.70 17.47
CA ILE A 48 18.59 -6.04 18.01
C ILE A 48 19.84 -6.39 17.21
N ASN A 49 19.99 -7.66 16.82
CA ASN A 49 21.17 -8.14 16.07
C ASN A 49 21.04 -7.96 14.55
N CYS A 50 19.88 -7.49 14.07
CA CYS A 50 19.52 -7.39 12.66
C CYS A 50 19.40 -5.93 12.17
N GLU A 51 19.59 -4.95 13.06
CA GLU A 51 19.32 -3.54 12.78
C GLU A 51 20.11 -3.02 11.56
N MET A 52 21.39 -3.37 11.46
CA MET A 52 22.27 -2.95 10.37
C MET A 52 22.22 -3.87 9.14
N ASN A 53 21.40 -4.93 9.19
CA ASN A 53 21.36 -5.91 8.12
C ASN A 53 20.38 -5.44 7.02
N PRO A 54 20.76 -5.55 5.73
CA PRO A 54 19.88 -5.17 4.63
C PRO A 54 18.63 -6.05 4.59
N ARG A 55 17.47 -5.42 4.41
CA ARG A 55 16.21 -6.11 4.09
C ARG A 55 16.06 -6.19 2.58
N VAL A 56 15.69 -7.36 2.07
CA VAL A 56 15.65 -7.62 0.63
C VAL A 56 14.23 -7.95 0.21
N VAL A 57 13.66 -7.17 -0.70
CA VAL A 57 12.32 -7.41 -1.25
C VAL A 57 12.48 -8.04 -2.63
N MET A 58 11.95 -9.25 -2.78
CA MET A 58 12.05 -10.03 -4.02
C MET A 58 10.66 -10.16 -4.66
N PRO A 59 10.48 -9.73 -5.92
CA PRO A 59 9.21 -9.89 -6.60
C PRO A 59 8.95 -11.36 -6.96
N GLY A 60 7.68 -11.68 -7.21
CA GLY A 60 7.27 -12.87 -7.92
C GLY A 60 7.77 -12.91 -9.38
N PRO A 61 7.61 -14.06 -10.07
CA PRO A 61 8.01 -14.20 -11.47
C PRO A 61 7.26 -13.20 -12.36
N ASP A 62 7.98 -12.58 -13.30
CA ASP A 62 7.48 -11.56 -14.25
C ASP A 62 6.84 -10.31 -13.63
N LYS A 63 6.98 -10.11 -12.32
CA LYS A 63 6.50 -8.92 -11.63
C LYS A 63 7.61 -7.89 -11.42
N TYR A 64 7.20 -6.69 -11.03
CA TYR A 64 8.04 -5.55 -10.70
C TYR A 64 7.71 -5.09 -9.28
N LEU A 65 8.60 -4.32 -8.67
CA LEU A 65 8.38 -3.73 -7.36
C LEU A 65 8.26 -2.23 -7.45
N TYR A 66 7.35 -1.69 -6.66
CA TYR A 66 7.24 -0.28 -6.36
C TYR A 66 7.34 -0.10 -4.85
N VAL A 67 8.24 0.77 -4.42
CA VAL A 67 8.56 1.00 -3.00
C VAL A 67 8.32 2.47 -2.66
N LYS A 68 7.57 2.70 -1.58
CA LYS A 68 7.27 4.01 -1.02
C LYS A 68 7.99 4.20 0.31
N ILE A 69 8.62 5.34 0.47
CA ILE A 69 9.36 5.71 1.68
C ILE A 69 9.02 7.15 2.05
N GLY A 70 8.63 7.40 3.30
CA GLY A 70 8.46 8.76 3.82
C GLY A 70 9.82 9.46 3.96
N GLY A 71 9.98 10.62 3.34
CA GLY A 71 11.20 11.42 3.42
C GLY A 71 11.62 12.09 2.11
N VAL A 72 12.91 12.42 2.02
CA VAL A 72 13.50 13.15 0.90
C VAL A 72 14.83 12.53 0.45
N ILE A 73 15.08 12.51 -0.86
CA ILE A 73 16.35 12.02 -1.41
C ILE A 73 17.44 13.06 -1.14
N LEU A 74 18.51 12.67 -0.45
CA LEU A 74 19.68 13.52 -0.24
C LEU A 74 20.70 13.37 -1.38
N LYS A 75 20.92 12.13 -1.81
CA LYS A 75 21.88 11.78 -2.84
C LYS A 75 21.40 10.54 -3.57
N HIS A 76 21.59 10.50 -4.88
CA HIS A 76 21.37 9.29 -5.65
C HIS A 76 22.50 9.04 -6.65
N SER A 77 22.63 7.79 -7.07
CA SER A 77 23.55 7.41 -8.12
C SER A 77 22.90 6.42 -9.09
N SER A 78 23.02 6.68 -10.38
CA SER A 78 22.59 5.77 -11.45
C SER A 78 23.79 5.27 -12.27
N ARG A 79 23.69 4.03 -12.73
CA ARG A 79 24.63 3.43 -13.68
C ARG A 79 24.00 3.50 -15.07
N TRP A 80 24.43 4.46 -15.88
CA TRP A 80 23.97 4.60 -17.26
C TRP A 80 24.77 3.68 -18.19
N SER A 81 24.09 2.96 -19.09
CA SER A 81 24.68 1.92 -19.94
C SER A 81 24.78 2.28 -21.43
N ASP A 82 24.68 3.54 -21.85
CA ASP A 82 24.89 3.88 -23.28
C ASP A 82 26.33 4.34 -23.57
N ASN A 83 27.31 3.44 -23.47
CA ASN A 83 28.70 3.61 -23.95
C ASN A 83 29.71 4.19 -22.92
N ASN A 84 30.12 3.34 -21.98
CA ASN A 84 31.26 3.49 -21.02
C ASN A 84 30.97 4.24 -19.69
N THR A 85 30.83 3.44 -18.62
CA THR A 85 31.31 3.64 -17.24
C THR A 85 31.05 4.95 -16.49
N LEU A 86 30.11 5.80 -16.89
CA LEU A 86 29.82 7.00 -16.12
C LEU A 86 28.75 6.71 -15.05
N ARG A 87 29.20 6.55 -13.80
CA ARG A 87 28.31 6.58 -12.63
C ARG A 87 27.93 8.05 -12.40
N SER A 88 26.68 8.41 -12.69
CA SER A 88 26.19 9.75 -12.36
C SER A 88 25.81 9.76 -10.89
N THR A 89 26.44 10.63 -10.10
CA THR A 89 26.05 10.88 -8.71
C THR A 89 25.49 12.29 -8.60
N SER A 90 24.24 12.41 -8.19
CA SER A 90 23.58 13.69 -7.96
C SER A 90 23.24 13.86 -6.49
N SER A 91 23.46 15.07 -5.97
CA SER A 91 23.12 15.48 -4.61
C SER A 91 22.08 16.57 -4.71
N THR A 92 20.98 16.44 -3.97
CA THR A 92 19.87 17.42 -4.00
C THR A 92 20.18 18.65 -3.15
N GLY A 93 21.19 18.59 -2.29
CA GLY A 93 21.55 19.69 -1.38
C GLY A 93 20.52 19.93 -0.27
N GLN A 94 19.57 19.03 -0.09
CA GLN A 94 18.51 19.16 0.90
C GLN A 94 19.05 18.88 2.31
N ALA A 95 18.62 19.69 3.29
CA ALA A 95 18.95 19.47 4.69
C ALA A 95 18.09 18.32 5.27
N CYS A 96 18.68 17.53 6.15
CA CYS A 96 17.98 16.46 6.85
C CYS A 96 17.88 16.80 8.33
N GLU A 97 16.66 16.76 8.87
CA GLU A 97 16.41 17.07 10.28
C GLU A 97 16.89 15.96 11.21
N THR A 98 16.88 14.71 10.74
CA THR A 98 17.26 13.54 11.53
C THR A 98 18.70 13.07 11.22
N GLY A 99 19.30 12.36 12.16
CA GLY A 99 20.56 11.62 11.96
C GLY A 99 20.41 10.31 11.19
N ASN A 100 19.17 9.85 11.00
CA ASN A 100 18.81 8.54 10.46
C ASN A 100 18.90 8.52 8.93
N ARG A 101 19.31 7.40 8.33
CA ARG A 101 19.41 7.27 6.86
C ARG A 101 18.84 5.95 6.38
N ILE A 102 18.05 6.01 5.31
CA ILE A 102 17.61 4.81 4.57
C ILE A 102 18.33 4.82 3.23
N ILE A 103 18.91 3.69 2.85
CA ILE A 103 19.53 3.52 1.53
C ILE A 103 18.75 2.46 0.76
N VAL A 104 18.36 2.79 -0.46
CA VAL A 104 17.68 1.86 -1.35
C VAL A 104 18.57 1.55 -2.53
N HIS A 105 18.71 0.27 -2.85
CA HIS A 105 19.47 -0.23 -3.98
C HIS A 105 18.58 -1.05 -4.92
N THR A 106 18.64 -0.69 -6.19
CA THR A 106 18.18 -1.50 -7.32
C THR A 106 19.41 -1.98 -8.11
N ALA A 107 19.23 -2.62 -9.27
CA ALA A 107 20.38 -3.10 -10.03
C ALA A 107 21.25 -1.95 -10.58
N LEU A 108 20.63 -0.82 -10.95
CA LEU A 108 21.32 0.32 -11.58
C LEU A 108 21.21 1.61 -10.78
N TYR A 109 20.28 1.71 -9.84
CA TYR A 109 20.01 2.91 -9.06
C TYR A 109 20.30 2.69 -7.57
N THR A 110 20.78 3.74 -6.91
CA THR A 110 20.96 3.76 -5.46
C THR A 110 20.58 5.14 -4.94
N ALA A 111 19.72 5.21 -3.94
CA ALA A 111 19.30 6.46 -3.30
C ALA A 111 19.58 6.43 -1.79
N LEU A 112 20.15 7.53 -1.30
CA LEU A 112 20.28 7.87 0.11
C LEU A 112 19.14 8.81 0.48
N ILE A 113 18.30 8.38 1.41
CA ILE A 113 17.06 9.05 1.81
C ILE A 113 17.19 9.51 3.26
N CYS A 114 16.76 10.75 3.51
CA CYS A 114 16.48 11.28 4.82
C CYS A 114 15.04 10.87 5.19
N PRO A 115 14.84 9.95 6.15
CA PRO A 115 13.53 9.40 6.43
C PRO A 115 12.73 10.32 7.36
N GLU A 116 11.42 10.31 7.17
CA GLU A 116 10.44 11.01 8.01
C GLU A 116 9.49 9.98 8.64
N GLN A 117 9.09 10.20 9.90
CA GLN A 117 8.30 9.21 10.65
C GLN A 117 6.84 9.15 10.13
N THR A 118 6.32 10.28 9.65
CA THR A 118 4.97 10.38 9.09
C THR A 118 5.04 10.34 7.57
N LEU A 119 4.31 9.42 6.94
CA LEU A 119 4.15 9.42 5.49
C LEU A 119 3.24 10.58 5.08
N SER A 120 3.84 11.68 4.63
CA SER A 120 3.14 12.75 3.91
C SER A 120 3.29 12.53 2.41
N ARG A 121 2.22 12.80 1.64
CA ARG A 121 2.27 12.71 0.16
C ARG A 121 3.29 13.68 -0.45
N ASP A 122 3.52 14.82 0.19
CA ASP A 122 4.46 15.85 -0.30
C ASP A 122 5.93 15.47 -0.10
N LYS A 123 6.21 14.57 0.85
CA LYS A 123 7.55 14.11 1.21
C LYS A 123 7.58 12.58 1.13
N MET A 124 7.32 12.07 -0.07
CA MET A 124 7.36 10.65 -0.37
C MET A 124 8.40 10.40 -1.45
N VAL A 125 9.27 9.42 -1.19
CA VAL A 125 10.23 8.90 -2.16
C VAL A 125 9.66 7.63 -2.76
N GLU A 126 9.58 7.62 -4.08
CA GLU A 126 9.10 6.50 -4.88
C GLU A 126 10.28 5.86 -5.62
N VAL A 127 10.43 4.54 -5.47
CA VAL A 127 11.48 3.78 -6.15
C VAL A 127 10.86 2.59 -6.87
N PHE A 128 11.24 2.41 -8.12
CA PHE A 128 10.79 1.30 -8.96
C PHE A 128 11.92 0.30 -9.18
N SER A 129 11.57 -0.98 -9.29
CA SER A 129 12.49 -2.01 -9.79
C SER A 129 12.82 -1.77 -11.26
N GLU A 130 13.97 -2.30 -11.69
CA GLU A 130 14.42 -2.17 -13.08
C GLU A 130 13.41 -2.70 -14.10
N GLY A 131 13.36 -2.03 -15.26
CA GLY A 131 12.48 -2.36 -16.38
C GLY A 131 11.03 -1.86 -16.24
N TRP A 132 10.69 -1.17 -15.15
CA TRP A 132 9.42 -0.46 -15.01
C TRP A 132 9.50 0.94 -15.64
N ASN A 133 8.61 1.22 -16.59
CA ASN A 133 8.54 2.49 -17.31
C ASN A 133 7.11 3.01 -17.29
N ILE A 134 6.87 4.13 -16.64
CA ILE A 134 5.57 4.81 -16.66
C ILE A 134 5.47 5.54 -18.00
N LYS A 135 4.57 5.07 -18.89
CA LYS A 135 4.29 5.76 -20.16
C LYS A 135 3.43 7.00 -19.88
N GLY A 136 4.07 8.09 -19.44
CA GLY A 136 3.49 9.43 -19.43
C GLY A 136 3.55 10.16 -18.08
N ASN A 137 4.54 11.04 -17.91
CA ASN A 137 4.34 12.49 -17.85
C ASN A 137 5.73 13.16 -17.89
N ASN A 138 6.02 13.86 -19.00
CA ASN A 138 7.35 14.37 -19.36
C ASN A 138 7.83 15.57 -18.54
N GLN A 139 7.44 15.72 -17.27
CA GLN A 139 7.77 16.93 -16.50
C GLN A 139 7.99 16.66 -15.01
N ASN A 140 8.82 15.69 -14.61
CA ASN A 140 9.65 15.70 -13.38
C ASN A 140 10.21 14.32 -12.99
N VAL A 141 9.89 13.25 -13.71
CA VAL A 141 10.60 11.98 -13.58
C VAL A 141 11.85 12.06 -14.46
N ILE A 142 13.01 11.88 -13.86
CA ILE A 142 14.29 11.77 -14.56
C ILE A 142 14.15 10.68 -15.62
N GLY A 143 14.15 11.05 -16.90
CA GLY A 143 14.43 10.15 -18.01
C GLY A 143 13.21 9.61 -18.76
N GLN A 144 13.11 10.04 -20.00
CA GLN A 144 12.26 9.56 -21.08
C GLN A 144 12.53 8.08 -21.43
N TRP A 145 11.83 7.14 -20.80
CA TRP A 145 12.04 5.69 -21.02
C TRP A 145 10.82 5.10 -21.75
N SER A 146 10.73 5.38 -23.05
CA SER A 146 9.74 4.76 -23.94
C SER A 146 10.44 3.80 -24.91
N LEU A 147 10.79 2.63 -24.40
CA LEU A 147 10.85 1.37 -25.15
C LEU A 147 10.96 0.21 -24.15
N ASP A 148 10.29 -0.92 -24.39
CA ASP A 148 10.40 -2.18 -23.65
C ASP A 148 11.78 -2.84 -23.85
N LYS A 149 12.85 -2.11 -23.56
CA LYS A 149 14.19 -2.68 -23.49
C LYS A 149 14.32 -3.25 -22.09
N VAL A 150 14.14 -4.56 -21.96
CA VAL A 150 14.72 -5.28 -20.82
C VAL A 150 16.19 -4.90 -20.84
N GLU A 151 16.63 -4.13 -19.85
CA GLU A 151 18.05 -3.84 -19.74
C GLU A 151 18.74 -5.14 -19.33
N ILE A 152 19.62 -5.57 -20.23
CA ILE A 152 20.35 -6.82 -20.14
C ILE A 152 21.73 -6.45 -19.61
N ASP A 153 22.20 -7.14 -18.58
CA ASP A 153 23.57 -6.99 -18.09
C ASP A 153 24.57 -7.27 -19.23
N ARG A 154 25.84 -6.85 -19.10
CA ARG A 154 26.92 -7.12 -20.07
C ARG A 154 27.05 -8.61 -20.44
N LEU A 155 26.49 -9.50 -19.61
CA LEU A 155 26.46 -10.94 -19.75
C LEU A 155 25.23 -11.53 -20.45
N GLY A 156 24.30 -10.72 -20.95
CA GLY A 156 23.11 -11.25 -21.65
C GLY A 156 21.93 -11.64 -20.74
N LYS A 157 21.99 -11.33 -19.43
CA LYS A 157 20.97 -11.70 -18.45
C LYS A 157 20.08 -10.52 -18.06
N GLU A 158 18.77 -10.76 -17.86
CA GLU A 158 17.86 -9.74 -17.33
C GLU A 158 18.36 -9.19 -15.98
N LEU A 159 18.29 -7.88 -15.80
CA LEU A 159 18.61 -7.26 -14.52
C LEU A 159 17.66 -7.74 -13.42
N SER A 160 18.20 -7.84 -12.21
CA SER A 160 17.42 -8.23 -11.04
C SER A 160 16.39 -7.15 -10.71
N ARG A 161 15.13 -7.56 -10.56
CA ARG A 161 14.01 -6.70 -10.11
C ARG A 161 13.90 -6.63 -8.58
N THR A 162 14.86 -7.22 -7.87
CA THR A 162 14.98 -7.19 -6.40
C THR A 162 15.38 -5.79 -5.92
N ILE A 163 14.77 -5.34 -4.84
CA ILE A 163 15.15 -4.08 -4.17
C ILE A 163 15.74 -4.41 -2.80
N VAL A 164 16.86 -3.78 -2.47
CA VAL A 164 17.51 -3.91 -1.15
C VAL A 164 17.36 -2.59 -0.40
N VAL A 165 16.97 -2.66 0.86
CA VAL A 165 16.78 -1.50 1.73
C VAL A 165 17.68 -1.67 2.95
N GLU A 166 18.54 -0.69 3.18
CA GLU A 166 19.44 -0.59 4.33
C GLU A 166 18.98 0.56 5.23
N PHE A 167 19.15 0.39 6.54
CA PHE A 167 18.82 1.41 7.52
C PHE A 167 20.01 1.67 8.45
N TYR A 168 20.26 2.95 8.69
CA TYR A 168 21.28 3.44 9.61
C TYR A 168 20.61 4.36 10.63
N GLY A 169 20.27 3.78 11.77
CA GLY A 169 19.73 4.47 12.93
C GLY A 169 20.82 5.16 13.77
N LYS A 170 20.54 6.38 14.21
CA LYS A 170 21.32 7.18 15.16
C LYS A 170 20.43 7.83 16.21
N GLU A 171 19.20 8.17 15.84
CA GLU A 171 18.20 8.82 16.68
C GLU A 171 16.98 7.93 16.79
N PRO A 172 16.28 7.93 17.94
CA PRO A 172 15.14 7.08 18.15
C PRO A 172 14.00 7.45 17.19
N GLY A 173 13.42 6.45 16.52
CA GLY A 173 12.36 6.69 15.56
C GLY A 173 11.95 5.44 14.80
N ASN A 174 10.74 5.50 14.23
CA ASN A 174 10.13 4.42 13.47
C ASN A 174 9.88 4.90 12.04
N TYR A 175 10.37 4.15 11.06
CA TYR A 175 10.30 4.50 9.65
C TYR A 175 9.76 3.33 8.84
N PRO A 176 8.49 3.39 8.43
CA PRO A 176 7.90 2.36 7.59
C PRO A 176 8.30 2.55 6.13
N VAL A 177 8.63 1.44 5.48
CA VAL A 177 8.90 1.33 4.04
C VAL A 177 7.91 0.35 3.46
N MET A 178 7.06 0.82 2.56
CA MET A 178 6.01 -0.01 1.96
C MET A 178 6.43 -0.47 0.58
N TRP A 179 6.04 -1.68 0.19
CA TRP A 179 6.25 -2.17 -1.17
C TRP A 179 4.97 -2.77 -1.75
N LEU A 180 4.89 -2.72 -3.08
CA LEU A 180 3.79 -3.24 -3.88
C LEU A 180 4.35 -3.96 -5.11
N GLU A 181 3.83 -5.15 -5.39
CA GLU A 181 4.11 -5.89 -6.60
C GLU A 181 3.23 -5.40 -7.76
N LEU A 182 3.88 -5.05 -8.86
CA LEU A 182 3.25 -4.57 -10.08
C LEU A 182 3.40 -5.59 -11.21
N SER A 183 2.38 -5.69 -12.06
CA SER A 183 2.45 -6.43 -13.32
C SER A 183 2.19 -5.48 -14.48
N LYS A 184 3.03 -5.58 -15.53
CA LYS A 184 2.84 -4.79 -16.76
C LYS A 184 1.54 -5.19 -17.45
N ARG A 185 0.90 -4.20 -18.07
CA ARG A 185 -0.18 -4.44 -19.02
C ARG A 185 0.37 -5.17 -20.25
N LYS A 186 -0.26 -6.29 -20.64
CA LYS A 186 -0.05 -6.84 -21.97
C LYS A 186 -0.92 -6.02 -22.93
N ASP A 187 -0.34 -4.97 -23.51
CA ASP A 187 -1.01 -4.20 -24.55
C ASP A 187 -1.23 -5.11 -25.76
N ILE A 188 -2.51 -5.31 -26.13
CA ILE A 188 -2.87 -5.99 -27.38
C ILE A 188 -2.37 -5.09 -28.53
N PRO A 189 -1.65 -5.61 -29.53
CA PRO A 189 -1.16 -4.79 -30.63
C PRO A 189 -2.33 -4.12 -31.39
N PRO A 190 -2.15 -2.87 -31.87
CA PRO A 190 -3.20 -2.06 -32.50
C PRO A 190 -3.72 -2.62 -33.83
N ASN A 191 -3.16 -3.73 -34.32
CA ASN A 191 -3.62 -4.39 -35.53
C ASN A 191 -4.77 -5.34 -35.17
N GLY A 192 -5.98 -4.78 -35.12
CA GLY A 192 -7.24 -5.41 -34.72
C GLY A 192 -7.73 -6.58 -35.58
N LEU A 193 -6.93 -7.64 -35.72
CA LEU A 193 -7.28 -8.87 -36.41
C LEU A 193 -7.50 -10.07 -35.47
N GLY A 194 -7.47 -9.84 -34.15
CA GLY A 194 -7.68 -10.84 -33.10
C GLY A 194 -8.99 -10.71 -32.31
N ILE A 195 -9.97 -9.96 -32.81
CA ILE A 195 -11.17 -9.53 -32.04
C ILE A 195 -12.10 -10.69 -31.61
N PHE A 196 -11.89 -11.93 -32.06
CA PHE A 196 -12.82 -13.03 -31.78
C PHE A 196 -12.28 -14.21 -30.93
N MET A 197 -11.01 -14.20 -30.46
CA MET A 197 -10.49 -15.31 -29.63
C MET A 197 -9.59 -14.91 -28.45
N ILE A 198 -9.61 -13.66 -28.01
CA ILE A 198 -8.78 -13.21 -26.89
C ILE A 198 -9.70 -13.03 -25.67
N ARG A 199 -9.54 -13.90 -24.66
CA ARG A 199 -10.11 -13.68 -23.31
C ARG A 199 -9.77 -12.25 -22.88
N PRO A 200 -10.69 -11.47 -22.29
CA PRO A 200 -10.36 -10.14 -21.81
C PRO A 200 -9.26 -10.26 -20.76
N ASP A 201 -8.02 -9.89 -21.11
CA ASP A 201 -6.86 -10.08 -20.23
C ASP A 201 -6.95 -9.12 -19.02
N HIS A 202 -7.62 -9.62 -17.98
CA HIS A 202 -7.10 -9.88 -16.63
C HIS A 202 -6.41 -8.75 -15.83
N CYS A 203 -6.68 -7.47 -16.13
CA CYS A 203 -6.32 -6.36 -15.24
C CYS A 203 -7.56 -5.74 -14.55
N GLN A 204 -8.27 -6.53 -13.74
CA GLN A 204 -9.46 -6.07 -13.02
C GLN A 204 -9.11 -5.00 -11.97
N TYR A 205 -7.94 -5.13 -11.35
CA TYR A 205 -7.45 -4.29 -10.27
C TYR A 205 -6.29 -3.45 -10.81
N ARG A 206 -6.60 -2.20 -11.18
CA ARG A 206 -5.68 -1.31 -11.90
C ARG A 206 -5.36 -0.08 -11.08
N CYS A 207 -4.08 0.27 -11.03
CA CYS A 207 -3.62 1.55 -10.52
C CYS A 207 -3.23 2.45 -11.69
N PRO A 208 -4.08 3.44 -12.04
CA PRO A 208 -3.91 4.24 -13.25
C PRO A 208 -2.64 5.09 -13.23
N GLU A 209 -2.25 5.63 -12.07
CA GLU A 209 -1.06 6.48 -11.91
C GLU A 209 0.24 5.74 -12.25
N LEU A 210 0.29 4.44 -11.94
CA LEU A 210 1.47 3.62 -12.19
C LEU A 210 1.39 2.94 -13.56
N ASP A 211 0.26 3.01 -14.26
CA ASP A 211 -0.10 2.17 -15.42
C ASP A 211 0.12 0.67 -15.16
N ALA A 212 -0.24 0.21 -13.95
CA ALA A 212 0.04 -1.12 -13.44
C ALA A 212 -1.21 -1.93 -13.09
N CYS A 213 -1.08 -3.25 -13.16
CA CYS A 213 -2.02 -4.19 -12.56
C CYS A 213 -1.49 -4.67 -11.21
N ILE A 214 -2.37 -4.72 -10.22
CA ILE A 214 -2.06 -5.16 -8.86
C ILE A 214 -2.81 -6.45 -8.51
N ASN A 215 -2.43 -7.11 -7.42
CA ASN A 215 -3.08 -8.35 -6.98
C ASN A 215 -4.47 -8.05 -6.39
N SER A 216 -5.41 -8.98 -6.54
CA SER A 216 -6.74 -8.89 -5.92
C SER A 216 -6.70 -8.81 -4.38
N SER A 217 -5.67 -9.38 -3.75
CA SER A 217 -5.53 -9.37 -2.29
C SER A 217 -5.19 -8.00 -1.71
N VAL A 218 -4.69 -7.09 -2.54
CA VAL A 218 -4.29 -5.73 -2.17
C VAL A 218 -5.43 -4.72 -2.38
N TRP A 219 -6.49 -5.15 -3.06
CA TRP A 219 -7.62 -4.28 -3.36
C TRP A 219 -8.60 -4.28 -2.18
N CYS A 220 -8.93 -3.11 -1.62
CA CYS A 220 -9.82 -2.97 -0.47
C CYS A 220 -9.32 -3.68 0.80
N ASP A 221 -8.00 -3.68 1.04
CA ASP A 221 -7.39 -4.26 2.24
C ASP A 221 -7.33 -3.26 3.42
N GLY A 222 -7.74 -2.01 3.19
CA GLY A 222 -7.79 -0.93 4.16
C GLY A 222 -6.53 -0.06 4.19
N ARG A 223 -5.61 -0.20 3.22
CA ARG A 223 -4.42 0.65 3.07
C ARG A 223 -4.29 1.22 1.66
N GLU A 224 -3.88 2.48 1.58
CA GLU A 224 -3.64 3.18 0.31
C GLU A 224 -2.27 2.79 -0.29
N ASP A 225 -2.23 1.67 -1.01
CA ASP A 225 -1.03 1.17 -1.69
C ASP A 225 -0.80 1.86 -3.03
N CYS A 226 -1.84 2.37 -3.68
CA CYS A 226 -1.68 3.18 -4.89
C CYS A 226 -1.58 4.69 -4.59
N PRO A 227 -0.80 5.48 -5.35
CA PRO A 227 -0.58 6.91 -5.05
C PRO A 227 -1.88 7.73 -4.92
N SER A 228 -2.88 7.40 -5.75
CA SER A 228 -4.19 8.06 -5.73
C SER A 228 -5.21 7.44 -4.77
N GLY A 229 -4.87 6.35 -4.07
CA GLY A 229 -5.79 5.63 -3.17
C GLY A 229 -6.99 5.01 -3.89
N VAL A 230 -6.87 4.73 -5.19
CA VAL A 230 -7.96 4.18 -6.02
C VAL A 230 -8.33 2.75 -5.61
N ASP A 231 -7.35 2.01 -5.12
CA ASP A 231 -7.45 0.68 -4.52
C ASP A 231 -8.41 0.64 -3.31
N GLU A 232 -8.55 1.75 -2.58
CA GLU A 232 -9.43 1.88 -1.41
C GLU A 232 -10.65 2.77 -1.66
N ALA A 233 -10.84 3.24 -2.90
CA ALA A 233 -11.94 4.14 -3.20
C ALA A 233 -13.31 3.46 -2.95
N ILE A 234 -14.19 4.16 -2.24
CA ILE A 234 -15.53 3.67 -1.86
C ILE A 234 -16.34 3.21 -3.08
N THR A 235 -16.14 3.84 -4.24
CA THR A 235 -16.79 3.48 -5.50
C THR A 235 -16.46 2.06 -5.97
N HIS A 236 -15.29 1.55 -5.60
CA HIS A 236 -14.80 0.23 -6.01
C HIS A 236 -14.88 -0.81 -4.89
N CYS A 237 -14.74 -0.39 -3.62
CA CYS A 237 -14.74 -1.28 -2.45
C CYS A 237 -16.11 -1.52 -1.82
N SER A 238 -17.09 -0.65 -2.05
CA SER A 238 -18.41 -0.83 -1.44
C SER A 238 -19.19 -1.92 -2.16
N ILE A 239 -19.28 -3.10 -1.52
CA ILE A 239 -20.17 -4.21 -1.92
C ILE A 239 -21.61 -3.72 -2.11
N LEU A 240 -22.04 -2.71 -1.34
CA LEU A 240 -23.37 -2.13 -1.44
C LEU A 240 -23.60 -1.39 -2.79
N LEU A 241 -22.57 -0.73 -3.32
CA LEU A 241 -22.58 -0.05 -4.62
C LEU A 241 -22.22 -0.98 -5.79
N GLN A 242 -21.60 -2.12 -5.50
CA GLN A 242 -21.27 -3.15 -6.49
C GLN A 242 -22.45 -4.09 -6.80
N LEU A 243 -23.48 -4.10 -5.94
CA LEU A 243 -24.74 -4.76 -6.25
C LEU A 243 -25.41 -4.03 -7.43
N PRO A 244 -25.81 -4.74 -8.50
CA PRO A 244 -26.55 -4.14 -9.59
C PRO A 244 -27.72 -3.30 -9.04
N PRO A 245 -27.96 -2.09 -9.57
CA PRO A 245 -28.99 -1.17 -9.06
C PRO A 245 -30.37 -1.82 -8.89
N ILE A 246 -30.63 -2.86 -9.68
CA ILE A 246 -31.80 -3.73 -9.63
C ILE A 246 -32.00 -4.39 -8.25
N TYR A 247 -30.95 -4.93 -7.63
CA TYR A 247 -31.07 -5.59 -6.33
C TYR A 247 -31.31 -4.59 -5.20
N LEU A 248 -30.70 -3.40 -5.27
CA LEU A 248 -30.97 -2.30 -4.34
C LEU A 248 -32.41 -1.79 -4.47
N PHE A 249 -32.93 -1.72 -5.69
CA PHE A 249 -34.32 -1.35 -5.96
C PHE A 249 -35.31 -2.38 -5.40
N PHE A 250 -35.07 -3.68 -5.62
CA PHE A 250 -35.92 -4.73 -5.03
C PHE A 250 -35.82 -4.79 -3.50
N GLY A 251 -34.62 -4.61 -2.95
CA GLY A 251 -34.40 -4.55 -1.51
C GLY A 251 -35.16 -3.39 -0.85
N SER A 252 -35.11 -2.19 -1.45
CA SER A 252 -35.86 -1.03 -0.93
C SER A 252 -37.38 -1.22 -1.07
N LEU A 253 -37.86 -1.81 -2.17
CA LEU A 253 -39.27 -2.12 -2.38
C LEU A 253 -39.82 -3.07 -1.29
N ILE A 254 -39.06 -4.11 -0.95
CA ILE A 254 -39.45 -5.06 0.11
C ILE A 254 -39.55 -4.35 1.47
N ILE A 255 -38.56 -3.50 1.81
CA ILE A 255 -38.56 -2.74 3.05
C ILE A 255 -39.78 -1.80 3.14
N VAL A 256 -40.14 -1.14 2.03
CA VAL A 256 -41.32 -0.26 1.94
C VAL A 256 -42.62 -1.07 2.07
N ILE A 257 -42.73 -2.24 1.44
CA ILE A 257 -43.92 -3.09 1.56
C ILE A 257 -44.06 -3.61 3.00
N CYS A 258 -42.96 -4.02 3.63
CA CYS A 258 -42.96 -4.46 5.02
C CYS A 258 -43.35 -3.34 5.99
N SER A 259 -42.85 -2.11 5.78
CA SER A 259 -43.20 -0.97 6.63
C SER A 259 -44.67 -0.55 6.48
N ILE A 260 -45.20 -0.54 5.25
CA ILE A 260 -46.62 -0.31 4.99
C ILE A 260 -47.47 -1.43 5.62
N GLY A 261 -47.03 -2.69 5.51
CA GLY A 261 -47.70 -3.83 6.14
C GLY A 261 -47.75 -3.72 7.66
N LEU A 262 -46.65 -3.33 8.30
CA LEU A 262 -46.58 -3.08 9.75
C LEU A 262 -47.50 -1.93 10.17
N VAL A 263 -47.49 -0.81 9.44
CA VAL A 263 -48.39 0.33 9.69
C VAL A 263 -49.85 -0.09 9.52
N PHE A 264 -50.17 -0.90 8.50
CA PHE A 264 -51.53 -1.39 8.28
C PHE A 264 -51.98 -2.38 9.36
N ILE A 265 -51.09 -3.25 9.83
CA ILE A 265 -51.38 -4.17 10.95
C ILE A 265 -51.59 -3.38 12.24
N LEU A 266 -50.72 -2.42 12.56
CA LEU A 266 -50.88 -1.53 13.71
C LEU A 266 -52.19 -0.75 13.62
N TRP A 267 -52.49 -0.19 12.44
CA TRP A 267 -53.76 0.51 12.20
C TRP A 267 -54.97 -0.42 12.35
N LYS A 268 -54.90 -1.67 11.88
CA LYS A 268 -55.98 -2.65 12.08
C LYS A 268 -56.14 -3.05 13.54
N ILE A 269 -55.05 -3.18 14.31
CA ILE A 269 -55.09 -3.48 15.73
C ILE A 269 -55.67 -2.30 16.51
N CYS A 270 -55.27 -1.06 16.20
CA CYS A 270 -55.83 0.16 16.79
C CYS A 270 -57.31 0.37 16.41
N ARG A 271 -57.72 0.01 15.19
CA ARG A 271 -59.10 0.12 14.71
C ARG A 271 -59.99 -1.03 15.20
N ARG A 272 -59.41 -2.22 15.44
CA ARG A 272 -60.03 -3.31 16.22
C ARG A 272 -60.00 -2.98 17.71
N ARG A 273 -60.67 -1.89 18.10
CA ARG A 273 -61.13 -1.76 19.49
C ARG A 273 -62.06 -2.94 19.79
N PRO A 274 -61.84 -3.73 20.85
CA PRO A 274 -62.89 -4.57 21.38
C PRO A 274 -63.98 -3.63 21.92
N ARG A 275 -65.09 -3.49 21.18
CA ARG A 275 -66.35 -3.02 21.75
C ARG A 275 -66.88 -4.11 22.70
N SER A 276 -66.25 -4.33 23.85
CA SER A 276 -66.81 -5.09 24.99
C SER A 276 -65.77 -5.32 26.10
N ILE A 277 -65.33 -4.28 26.80
CA ILE A 277 -64.73 -4.43 28.15
C ILE A 277 -65.54 -3.64 29.19
N LEU A 278 -66.63 -2.97 28.80
CA LEU A 278 -67.50 -2.23 29.72
C LEU A 278 -68.68 -3.06 30.27
N GLN A 279 -68.92 -4.29 29.77
CA GLN A 279 -70.03 -5.13 30.24
C GLN A 279 -69.63 -6.27 31.17
N THR A 280 -68.34 -6.63 31.25
CA THR A 280 -67.85 -7.64 32.22
C THR A 280 -67.39 -7.04 33.55
N ARG A 281 -67.37 -5.71 33.69
CA ARG A 281 -66.94 -5.00 34.92
C ARG A 281 -68.09 -4.47 35.79
N LEU A 282 -69.35 -4.61 35.40
CA LEU A 282 -70.51 -4.22 36.24
C LEU A 282 -71.12 -5.37 37.05
N GLN A 283 -70.67 -6.61 36.86
CA GLN A 283 -71.15 -7.77 37.62
C GLN A 283 -70.22 -8.23 38.75
N SER A 284 -69.06 -7.58 38.94
CA SER A 284 -68.07 -7.95 39.96
C SER A 284 -67.56 -6.78 40.81
N LEU A 285 -68.29 -5.66 40.86
CA LEU A 285 -67.96 -4.49 41.68
C LEU A 285 -69.06 -4.23 42.74
N SER A 286 -69.49 -5.29 43.41
CA SER A 286 -69.95 -5.19 44.80
C SER A 286 -68.84 -5.79 45.67
N SER A 287 -68.38 -4.99 46.62
CA SER A 287 -67.30 -5.23 47.58
C SER A 287 -65.87 -4.93 47.11
N ASP A 288 -65.41 -3.82 47.67
CA ASP A 288 -64.08 -3.62 48.26
C ASP A 288 -63.13 -2.66 47.52
N THR A 289 -62.95 -1.56 48.23
CA THR A 289 -62.17 -0.35 48.04
C THR A 289 -60.66 -0.57 48.08
N ALA A 290 -59.93 0.06 47.14
CA ALA A 290 -58.67 0.79 47.33
C ALA A 290 -58.16 1.22 45.93
N ILE A 291 -58.44 2.45 45.49
CA ILE A 291 -57.51 3.61 45.44
C ILE A 291 -56.33 3.41 44.45
N ILE A 292 -56.50 3.98 43.24
CA ILE A 292 -55.59 4.87 42.45
C ILE A 292 -54.13 4.36 42.29
N ASP A 293 -53.59 4.13 41.09
CA ASP A 293 -53.23 5.21 40.16
C ASP A 293 -53.06 4.78 38.69
N GLU A 294 -53.30 5.78 37.87
CA GLU A 294 -53.45 5.88 36.44
C GLU A 294 -52.09 6.12 35.75
N LYS A 295 -51.81 5.40 34.66
CA LYS A 295 -50.95 5.96 33.60
C LYS A 295 -51.30 5.34 32.25
N GLY A 296 -52.27 5.97 31.58
CA GLY A 296 -52.52 5.78 30.17
C GLY A 296 -51.37 6.35 29.35
N VAL A 297 -50.83 5.55 28.44
CA VAL A 297 -49.99 6.05 27.35
C VAL A 297 -50.92 6.62 26.29
N ILE A 298 -50.96 7.95 26.23
CA ILE A 298 -51.63 8.71 25.17
C ILE A 298 -50.67 8.74 23.98
N CYS A 299 -51.09 8.21 22.83
CA CYS A 299 -50.43 8.47 21.55
C CYS A 299 -51.00 9.77 20.98
N SER A 300 -50.15 10.80 20.83
CA SER A 300 -50.39 11.98 19.99
C SER A 300 -50.22 11.65 18.51
#